data_AF-A0AAW7MCU8-F1
#
_entry.id   AF-A0AAW7MCU8-F1
#
_cell.length_a   1.000
_cell.length_b   1.000
_cell.length_c   1.000
_cell.angle_alpha   90.00
_cell.angle_beta   90.00
_cell.angle_gamma   90.00
#
_symmetry.space_group_name_H-M   'P 1'
#
loop_
_entity.id
_entity.type
_entity.pdbx_description
1 polymer ?
#
loop_
_entity_poly.entity_id
_entity_poly.type
_entity_poly.pdbx_seq_one_letter_code
_entity_poly.pdbx_strand_id
1 'polypeptide(L)'
;MNNKEKQYPEHIIKYAEALEGMFEKYDIQLQDNATFYKGVTNAEMLDILSNVKNVNGKQLYKLVTFKNVSLYKDLAQSFADEVSGWVFIIKARKGSRMFPLTSFSEYPEQGEFMIQNGLHFEIDNIDVDKRIVDIYLLSKDAR
;
A
#
# COMPACT_ATOMS: atom_id res chain seq x y z
N MET A 1 16.01 16.09 -22.30
CA MET A 1 16.29 14.73 -21.82
C MET A 1 15.21 13.82 -22.38
N ASN A 2 15.59 12.78 -23.13
CA ASN A 2 14.64 11.84 -23.74
C ASN A 2 13.96 11.01 -22.64
N ASN A 3 12.68 11.27 -22.37
CA ASN A 3 11.80 10.33 -21.68
C ASN A 3 11.54 9.16 -22.62
N LYS A 4 12.47 8.19 -22.67
CA LYS A 4 12.08 6.84 -23.09
C LYS A 4 11.23 6.30 -21.95
N GLU A 5 9.91 6.22 -22.15
CA GLU A 5 9.05 5.44 -21.28
C GLU A 5 9.71 4.08 -21.10
N LYS A 6 10.04 3.72 -19.86
CA LYS A 6 10.58 2.39 -19.55
C LYS A 6 9.48 1.39 -19.89
N GLN A 7 9.58 0.77 -21.06
CA GLN A 7 8.69 -0.31 -21.44
C GLN A 7 9.06 -1.53 -20.60
N TYR A 8 8.16 -1.91 -19.68
CA TYR A 8 8.33 -3.14 -18.91
C TYR A 8 8.28 -4.36 -19.83
N PRO A 9 9.00 -5.45 -19.52
CA PRO A 9 8.86 -6.70 -20.27
C PRO A 9 7.41 -7.19 -20.31
N GLU A 10 6.96 -7.74 -21.43
CA GLU A 10 5.56 -8.18 -21.61
C GLU A 10 5.07 -9.14 -20.53
N HIS A 11 5.94 -10.03 -20.04
CA HIS A 11 5.56 -10.97 -18.98
C HIS A 11 5.22 -10.27 -17.66
N ILE A 12 5.90 -9.15 -17.35
CA ILE A 12 5.59 -8.33 -16.15
C ILE A 12 4.23 -7.68 -16.29
N ILE A 13 3.91 -7.16 -17.48
CA ILE A 13 2.59 -6.57 -17.78
C ILE A 13 1.50 -7.64 -17.60
N LYS A 14 1.69 -8.83 -18.20
CA LYS A 14 0.75 -9.95 -18.06
C LYS A 14 0.55 -10.38 -16.60
N TYR A 15 1.60 -10.35 -15.77
CA TYR A 15 1.47 -10.67 -14.35
C TYR A 15 0.68 -9.59 -13.60
N ALA A 16 0.93 -8.32 -13.86
CA ALA A 16 0.15 -7.23 -13.26
C ALA A 16 -1.33 -7.33 -13.64
N GLU A 17 -1.64 -7.55 -14.92
CA GLU A 17 -3.00 -7.77 -15.42
C GLU A 17 -3.67 -8.98 -14.78
N ALA A 18 -2.95 -10.10 -14.63
CA ALA A 18 -3.47 -11.29 -13.98
C ALA A 18 -3.80 -11.04 -12.49
N LEU A 19 -2.94 -10.31 -11.77
CA LEU A 19 -3.18 -9.93 -10.39
C LEU A 19 -4.37 -8.97 -10.26
N GLU A 20 -4.49 -7.97 -11.15
CA GLU A 20 -5.66 -7.10 -11.19
C GLU A 20 -6.95 -7.90 -11.45
N GLY A 21 -6.93 -8.77 -12.46
CA GLY A 21 -8.06 -9.62 -12.82
C GLY A 21 -8.47 -10.60 -11.72
N MET A 22 -7.53 -11.04 -10.87
CA MET A 22 -7.82 -11.88 -9.71
C MET A 22 -8.73 -11.15 -8.69
N PHE A 23 -8.45 -9.88 -8.40
CA PHE A 23 -9.28 -9.09 -7.47
C PHE A 23 -10.71 -8.92 -7.99
N GLU A 24 -10.89 -8.78 -9.29
CA GLU A 24 -12.20 -8.58 -9.91
C GLU A 24 -12.98 -9.88 -10.07
N LYS A 25 -12.32 -10.93 -10.56
CA LYS A 25 -12.94 -12.22 -10.84
C LYS A 25 -13.44 -12.93 -9.59
N TYR A 26 -12.71 -12.81 -8.48
CA TYR A 26 -13.02 -13.51 -7.23
C TYR A 26 -13.54 -12.58 -6.13
N ASP A 27 -13.87 -11.32 -6.47
CA ASP A 27 -14.35 -10.29 -5.54
C ASP A 27 -13.54 -10.25 -4.23
N ILE A 28 -12.22 -10.18 -4.37
CA ILE A 28 -11.31 -10.29 -3.23
C ILE A 28 -11.32 -9.00 -2.44
N GLN A 29 -11.86 -9.08 -1.23
CA GLN A 29 -11.99 -7.96 -0.32
C GLN A 29 -11.89 -8.41 1.13
N LEU A 30 -11.45 -7.48 2.00
CA LEU A 30 -11.49 -7.69 3.44
C LEU A 30 -12.91 -7.92 3.91
N GLN A 31 -13.09 -8.94 4.74
CA GLN A 31 -14.37 -9.28 5.32
C GLN A 31 -14.73 -8.40 6.53
N ASP A 32 -13.71 -7.84 7.18
CA ASP A 32 -13.82 -7.00 8.37
C ASP A 32 -12.86 -5.80 8.31
N ASN A 33 -13.10 -4.81 9.17
CA ASN A 33 -12.16 -3.71 9.37
C ASN A 33 -10.87 -4.24 10.01
N ALA A 34 -9.73 -3.71 9.58
CA ALA A 34 -8.44 -4.12 10.13
C ALA A 34 -7.41 -2.99 10.04
N THR A 35 -6.39 -3.07 10.88
CA THR A 35 -5.22 -2.20 10.83
C THR A 35 -4.02 -3.00 10.36
N PHE A 36 -3.32 -2.46 9.38
CA PHE A 36 -2.12 -3.02 8.79
C PHE A 36 -0.95 -2.06 9.00
N TYR A 37 0.26 -2.60 8.89
CA TYR A 37 1.49 -1.87 9.10
C TYR A 37 2.43 -2.09 7.92
N LYS A 38 3.17 -1.05 7.56
CA LYS A 38 4.20 -1.13 6.53
C LYS A 38 5.40 -0.28 6.93
N GLY A 39 6.57 -0.87 6.92
CA GLY A 39 7.82 -0.12 6.95
C GLY A 39 8.09 0.46 5.56
N VAL A 40 8.51 1.73 5.51
CA VAL A 40 8.65 2.49 4.27
C VAL A 40 9.96 3.24 4.26
N THR A 41 10.64 3.26 3.11
CA THR A 41 11.90 4.00 2.96
C THR A 41 11.65 5.51 2.89
N ASN A 42 12.68 6.32 3.15
CA ASN A 42 12.61 7.76 2.92
C ASN A 42 12.31 8.12 1.47
N ALA A 43 12.81 7.35 0.51
CA ALA A 43 12.53 7.57 -0.90
C ALA A 43 11.05 7.34 -1.23
N GLU A 44 10.44 6.28 -0.69
CA GLU A 44 9.01 6.02 -0.85
C GLU A 44 8.16 7.09 -0.18
N MET A 45 8.54 7.54 1.03
CA MET A 45 7.84 8.64 1.71
C MET A 45 7.92 9.95 0.92
N LEU A 46 9.08 10.29 0.36
CA LEU A 46 9.25 11.46 -0.48
C LEU A 46 8.42 11.39 -1.77
N ASP A 47 8.36 10.21 -2.41
CA ASP A 47 7.50 10.00 -3.58
C ASP A 47 6.03 10.23 -3.23
N ILE A 48 5.57 9.70 -2.10
CA ILE A 48 4.19 9.87 -1.64
C ILE A 48 3.90 11.35 -1.43
N LEU A 49 4.69 12.04 -0.59
CA LEU A 49 4.47 13.45 -0.28
C LEU A 49 4.50 14.35 -1.52
N SER A 50 5.35 14.03 -2.51
CA SER A 50 5.44 14.79 -3.76
C SER A 50 4.24 14.61 -4.68
N ASN A 51 3.45 13.54 -4.49
CA ASN A 51 2.31 13.19 -5.34
C ASN A 51 0.95 13.25 -4.61
N VAL A 52 0.93 13.66 -3.34
CA VAL A 52 -0.31 13.90 -2.59
C VAL A 52 -1.09 15.04 -3.24
N LYS A 53 -2.40 14.83 -3.38
CA LYS A 53 -3.35 15.82 -3.86
C LYS A 53 -4.27 16.23 -2.73
N ASN A 54 -4.53 17.53 -2.62
CA ASN A 54 -5.55 18.04 -1.72
C ASN A 54 -6.90 18.03 -2.44
N VAL A 55 -7.85 17.24 -1.93
CA VAL A 55 -9.22 17.22 -2.47
C VAL A 55 -10.22 17.28 -1.32
N ASN A 56 -11.12 18.26 -1.37
CA ASN A 56 -12.13 18.49 -0.33
C ASN A 56 -11.56 18.57 1.10
N GLY A 57 -10.36 19.16 1.25
CA GLY A 57 -9.66 19.27 2.54
C GLY A 57 -8.92 18.01 3.01
N LYS A 58 -8.90 16.95 2.19
CA LYS A 58 -8.18 15.69 2.48
C LYS A 58 -6.92 15.56 1.64
N GLN A 59 -5.88 14.97 2.22
CA GLN A 59 -4.62 14.66 1.54
C GLN A 59 -4.67 13.24 0.97
N LEU A 60 -4.78 13.11 -0.35
CA LEU A 60 -4.96 11.83 -1.03
C LEU A 60 -3.73 11.47 -1.88
N TYR A 61 -3.22 10.26 -1.72
CA TYR A 61 -2.20 9.67 -2.58
C TYR A 61 -2.77 8.45 -3.31
N LYS A 62 -2.66 8.40 -4.64
CA LYS A 62 -3.10 7.25 -5.43
C LYS A 62 -1.97 6.22 -5.54
N LEU A 63 -2.26 4.98 -5.16
CA LEU A 63 -1.32 3.87 -5.31
C LEU A 63 -1.10 3.57 -6.79
N VAL A 64 0.16 3.69 -7.23
CA VAL A 64 0.57 3.33 -8.60
C VAL A 64 1.01 1.88 -8.72
N THR A 65 1.38 1.24 -7.61
CA THR A 65 1.77 -0.17 -7.54
C THR A 65 0.93 -0.91 -6.50
N PHE A 66 0.93 -2.24 -6.57
CA PHE A 66 0.52 -3.08 -5.45
C PHE A 66 1.42 -2.76 -4.25
N LYS A 67 0.86 -2.87 -3.03
CA LYS A 67 1.61 -2.66 -1.79
C LYS A 67 1.45 -3.88 -0.89
N ASN A 68 2.57 -4.42 -0.43
CA ASN A 68 2.59 -5.41 0.64
C ASN A 68 2.54 -4.69 2.00
N VAL A 69 1.72 -5.21 2.90
CA VAL A 69 1.54 -4.75 4.28
C VAL A 69 1.43 -5.96 5.21
N SER A 70 1.66 -5.78 6.50
CA SER A 70 1.57 -6.86 7.50
C SER A 70 0.52 -6.52 8.56
N LEU A 71 -0.05 -7.54 9.19
CA LEU A 71 -0.84 -7.37 10.41
C LEU A 71 0.00 -7.00 11.64
N TYR A 72 1.32 -7.18 11.59
CA TYR A 72 2.19 -7.05 12.74
C TYR A 72 3.02 -5.77 12.69
N LYS A 73 2.83 -4.92 13.69
CA LYS A 73 3.55 -3.66 13.83
C LYS A 73 5.06 -3.86 13.94
N ASP A 74 5.49 -4.85 14.71
CA ASP A 74 6.91 -5.05 15.02
C ASP A 74 7.73 -5.40 13.77
N LEU A 75 7.15 -6.11 12.79
CA LEU A 75 7.79 -6.38 11.51
C LEU A 75 7.98 -5.10 10.69
N ALA A 76 6.93 -4.27 10.61
CA ALA A 76 7.00 -2.99 9.92
C ALA A 76 8.00 -2.03 10.60
N GLN A 77 8.03 -2.01 11.93
CA GLN A 77 8.97 -1.22 12.71
C GLN A 77 10.41 -1.71 12.51
N SER A 78 10.64 -3.02 12.57
CA SER A 78 11.97 -3.60 12.35
C SER A 78 12.53 -3.24 10.98
N PHE A 79 11.72 -3.34 9.92
CA PHE A 79 12.13 -2.90 8.59
C PHE A 79 12.40 -1.39 8.55
N ALA A 80 11.52 -0.58 9.14
CA ALA A 80 11.70 0.87 9.18
C ALA A 80 12.98 1.26 9.92
N ASP A 81 13.32 0.58 11.02
CA ASP A 81 14.55 0.83 11.77
C ASP A 81 15.78 0.47 10.94
N GLU A 82 15.76 -0.69 10.27
CA GLU A 82 16.84 -1.15 9.39
C GLU A 82 17.15 -0.14 8.26
N VAL A 83 16.10 0.37 7.61
CA VAL A 83 16.25 1.31 6.49
C VAL A 83 16.25 2.78 6.92
N SER A 84 16.23 3.04 8.23
CA SER A 84 16.06 4.38 8.79
C SER A 84 14.90 5.13 8.11
N GLY A 85 13.75 4.47 8.03
CA GLY A 85 12.56 4.87 7.31
C GLY A 85 11.41 5.33 8.21
N TRP A 86 10.19 5.05 7.76
CA TRP A 86 8.92 5.42 8.39
C TRP A 86 8.07 4.18 8.62
N VAL A 87 7.07 4.30 9.50
CA VAL A 87 6.03 3.27 9.66
C VAL A 87 4.68 3.86 9.26
N PHE A 88 4.02 3.19 8.33
CA PHE A 88 2.63 3.46 8.01
C PHE A 88 1.71 2.60 8.88
N ILE A 89 0.72 3.25 9.47
CA ILE A 89 -0.41 2.62 10.15
C ILE A 89 -1.63 2.78 9.23
N ILE A 90 -2.04 1.69 8.60
CA ILE A 90 -3.02 1.69 7.53
C ILE A 90 -4.33 1.10 8.04
N LYS A 91 -5.33 1.95 8.22
CA LYS A 91 -6.70 1.58 8.60
C LYS A 91 -7.48 1.24 7.34
N ALA A 92 -7.79 -0.05 7.16
CA ALA A 92 -8.62 -0.54 6.06
C ALA A 92 -9.99 -0.96 6.59
N ARG A 93 -11.02 -0.79 5.75
CA ARG A 93 -12.40 -1.14 6.11
C ARG A 93 -12.82 -2.43 5.41
N LYS A 94 -13.88 -3.05 5.93
CA LYS A 94 -14.61 -4.09 5.19
C LYS A 94 -14.87 -3.63 3.76
N GLY A 95 -14.60 -4.50 2.79
CA GLY A 95 -14.72 -4.19 1.36
C GLY A 95 -13.46 -3.60 0.72
N SER A 96 -12.42 -3.26 1.48
CA SER A 96 -11.13 -2.87 0.90
C SER A 96 -10.53 -4.04 0.12
N ARG A 97 -10.10 -3.79 -1.13
CA ARG A 97 -9.49 -4.80 -2.01
C ARG A 97 -8.07 -5.14 -1.56
N MET A 98 -7.99 -6.13 -0.67
CA MET A 98 -6.76 -6.66 -0.12
C MET A 98 -6.81 -8.18 -0.09
N PHE A 99 -5.67 -8.83 -0.32
CA PHE A 99 -5.56 -10.28 -0.39
C PHE A 99 -4.52 -10.79 0.62
N PRO A 100 -4.84 -11.76 1.49
CA PRO A 100 -3.83 -12.39 2.34
C PRO A 100 -2.85 -13.18 1.49
N LEU A 101 -1.56 -12.97 1.71
CA LEU A 101 -0.48 -13.68 1.02
C LEU A 101 -0.02 -14.92 1.80
N THR A 102 -0.59 -15.20 2.97
CA THR A 102 -0.17 -16.27 3.88
C THR A 102 0.00 -17.62 3.18
N SER A 103 -0.93 -18.01 2.31
CA SER A 103 -0.89 -19.31 1.61
C SER A 103 0.12 -19.37 0.45
N PHE A 104 0.74 -18.25 0.10
CA PHE A 104 1.64 -18.09 -1.05
C PHE A 104 3.02 -17.57 -0.66
N SER A 105 3.19 -17.15 0.59
CA SER A 105 4.44 -16.61 1.12
C SER A 105 5.30 -17.74 1.69
N GLU A 106 6.62 -17.60 1.55
CA GLU A 106 7.59 -18.43 2.26
C GLU A 106 7.58 -18.14 3.78
N TYR A 107 6.96 -17.03 4.19
CA TYR A 107 6.90 -16.54 5.57
C TYR A 107 5.44 -16.28 6.00
N PRO A 108 4.58 -17.31 6.08
CA PRO A 108 3.17 -17.17 6.41
C PRO A 108 2.93 -16.48 7.77
N GLU A 109 3.83 -16.68 8.73
CA GLU A 109 3.79 -16.08 10.06
C GLU A 109 3.91 -14.55 10.04
N GLN A 110 4.32 -13.94 8.94
CA GLN A 110 4.41 -12.48 8.80
C GLN A 110 3.05 -11.81 8.54
N GLY A 111 1.99 -12.59 8.33
CA GLY A 111 0.63 -12.05 8.21
C GLY A 111 0.50 -11.02 7.09
N GLU A 112 1.16 -11.28 5.97
CA GLU A 112 1.23 -10.35 4.84
C GLU A 112 -0.08 -10.28 4.07
N PHE A 113 -0.40 -9.08 3.62
CA PHE A 113 -1.51 -8.78 2.72
C PHE A 113 -0.99 -7.93 1.56
N MET A 114 -1.55 -8.17 0.38
CA MET A 114 -1.36 -7.33 -0.79
C MET A 114 -2.56 -6.39 -0.94
N ILE A 115 -2.29 -5.09 -0.97
CA ILE A 115 -3.25 -4.04 -1.35
C ILE A 115 -3.25 -3.90 -2.87
N GLN A 116 -4.44 -3.88 -3.48
CA GLN A 116 -4.57 -3.63 -4.92
C GLN A 116 -4.01 -2.25 -5.29
N ASN A 117 -3.34 -2.16 -6.43
CA ASN A 117 -2.98 -0.86 -7.02
C ASN A 117 -4.24 -0.02 -7.37
N GLY A 118 -4.02 1.27 -7.62
CA GLY A 118 -5.07 2.21 -8.03
C GLY A 118 -6.02 2.68 -6.91
N LEU A 119 -5.93 2.10 -5.71
CA LEU A 119 -6.60 2.58 -4.51
C LEU A 119 -5.97 3.89 -4.00
N HIS A 120 -6.61 4.54 -3.04
CA HIS A 120 -6.10 5.79 -2.46
C HIS A 120 -5.75 5.63 -0.98
N PHE A 121 -4.66 6.26 -0.59
CA PHE A 121 -4.32 6.54 0.80
C PHE A 121 -4.79 7.96 1.14
N GLU A 122 -5.67 8.08 2.12
CA GLU A 122 -5.94 9.35 2.80
C GLU A 122 -4.99 9.48 3.98
N ILE A 123 -4.14 10.50 3.95
CA ILE A 123 -3.19 10.79 5.02
C ILE A 123 -3.92 11.56 6.12
N ASP A 124 -4.03 10.94 7.29
CA ASP A 124 -4.73 11.48 8.47
C ASP A 124 -3.78 12.30 9.33
N ASN A 125 -2.61 11.73 9.64
CA ASN A 125 -1.62 12.34 10.51
C ASN A 125 -0.19 11.91 10.13
N ILE A 126 0.76 12.82 10.34
CA ILE A 126 2.20 12.58 10.17
C ILE A 126 2.88 13.01 11.47
N ASP A 127 3.39 12.03 12.23
CA ASP A 127 4.23 12.27 13.40
C ASP A 127 5.69 12.18 12.95
N VAL A 128 6.32 13.36 12.76
CA VAL A 128 7.69 13.46 12.25
C VAL A 128 8.71 12.93 13.26
N ASP A 129 8.48 13.17 14.56
CA ASP A 129 9.40 12.78 15.62
C ASP A 129 9.44 11.25 15.77
N LYS A 130 8.27 10.61 15.67
CA LYS A 130 8.17 9.13 15.69
C LYS A 130 8.34 8.49 14.33
N ARG A 131 8.37 9.29 13.26
CA ARG A 131 8.41 8.83 11.86
C ARG A 131 7.25 7.88 11.53
N ILE A 132 6.05 8.24 11.99
CA ILE A 132 4.82 7.47 11.80
C ILE A 132 3.86 8.25 10.91
N VAL A 133 3.12 7.54 10.06
CA VAL A 133 2.04 8.09 9.26
C VAL A 133 0.77 7.27 9.47
N ASP A 134 -0.31 7.93 9.88
CA ASP A 134 -1.64 7.34 9.95
C ASP A 134 -2.37 7.53 8.63
N ILE A 135 -2.89 6.43 8.09
CA ILE A 135 -3.47 6.38 6.74
C ILE A 135 -4.81 5.64 6.78
N TYR A 136 -5.80 6.14 6.04
CA TYR A 136 -7.00 5.37 5.68
C TYR A 136 -6.89 4.86 4.24
N LEU A 137 -7.16 3.57 4.05
CA LEU A 137 -7.26 2.99 2.71
C LEU A 137 -8.66 3.23 2.15
N LEU A 138 -8.72 3.90 1.01
CA LEU A 138 -9.95 4.22 0.28
C LEU A 138 -10.03 3.46 -1.05
N SER A 139 -11.24 3.39 -1.61
CA SER A 139 -11.50 2.73 -2.90
C SER A 139 -10.88 3.49 -4.09
N LYS A 140 -10.92 2.88 -5.27
CA LYS A 140 -10.41 3.48 -6.52
C LYS A 140 -11.14 4.77 -6.91
N ASP A 141 -12.39 4.93 -6.47
CA ASP A 141 -13.25 6.06 -6.84
C ASP A 141 -13.21 7.24 -5.86
N ALA A 142 -12.34 7.17 -4.84
CA ALA A 142 -12.14 8.30 -3.93
C ALA A 142 -11.71 9.55 -4.72
N ARG A 143 -12.49 10.62 -4.59
CA ARG A 143 -12.22 11.93 -5.17
C ARG A 143 -12.08 12.95 -4.04
#